data_AF-A0A1F3E1Z8-F1
#
_entry.id   AF-A0A1F3E1Z8-F1
#
_cell.length_a   1.000
_cell.length_b   1.000
_cell.length_c   1.000
_cell.angle_alpha   90.00
_cell.angle_beta   90.00
_cell.angle_gamma   90.00
#
_symmetry.space_group_name_H-M   'P 1'
#
loop_
_entity.id
_entity.type
_entity.pdbx_description
1 polymer ?
#
loop_
_entity_poly.entity_id
_entity_poly.type
_entity_poly.pdbx_seq_one_letter_code
_entity_poly.pdbx_strand_id
1 'polypeptide(L)'
;MLNSLKPQLIPPYLKDEIEKRFCYINNLRAKYFTIGLVIYSLIISSYDVLFNQHLVTHETFLIQFKLDVFLIVFSVIFTLYIYFNQTKSAKNIRGYHKSIHFIISLITLCWFAAKACLSSFNNEIIIQVYLIAVLLISSVFYFSFYKYILQLFISIVFFIIIALFFEREISEIFESAVLNMIIVAFAFLVSRMFYHQKTEYFMKEYEVMRLKEEKNFINGNK
;
A
#
# COMPACT_ATOMS: atom_id res chain seq x y z
N MET A 1 8.76 -14.07 -19.50
CA MET A 1 8.06 -13.14 -18.59
C MET A 1 6.64 -13.58 -18.20
N LEU A 2 5.82 -14.16 -19.09
CA LEU A 2 4.44 -14.57 -18.74
C LEU A 2 4.30 -15.61 -17.61
N ASN A 3 5.33 -16.45 -17.37
CA ASN A 3 5.27 -17.43 -16.28
C ASN A 3 5.22 -16.82 -14.87
N SER A 4 5.71 -15.58 -14.68
CA SER A 4 5.63 -14.90 -13.37
C SER A 4 4.25 -14.36 -13.04
N LEU A 5 3.32 -14.35 -14.02
CA LEU A 5 1.94 -13.92 -13.83
C LEU A 5 1.01 -15.09 -13.48
N LYS A 6 1.45 -16.34 -13.67
CA LYS A 6 0.67 -17.51 -13.28
C LYS A 6 0.62 -17.61 -11.74
N PRO A 7 -0.55 -17.95 -11.15
CA PRO A 7 -0.63 -18.26 -9.73
C PRO A 7 0.33 -19.41 -9.43
N GLN A 8 1.31 -19.19 -8.55
CA GLN A 8 2.15 -20.27 -8.07
C GLN A 8 1.32 -21.19 -7.19
N LEU A 9 1.34 -22.49 -7.50
CA LEU A 9 0.82 -23.51 -6.59
C LEU A 9 1.78 -23.61 -5.40
N ILE A 10 1.43 -22.89 -4.33
CA ILE A 10 2.11 -23.04 -3.04
C ILE A 10 1.55 -24.31 -2.38
N PRO A 11 2.40 -25.26 -1.96
CA PRO A 11 1.94 -26.44 -1.25
C PRO A 11 1.15 -26.06 0.02
N PRO A 12 0.03 -26.73 0.35
CA PRO A 12 -0.84 -26.33 1.46
C PRO A 12 -0.10 -26.19 2.80
N TYR A 13 0.86 -27.06 3.06
CA TYR A 13 1.66 -27.07 4.29
C TYR A 13 2.64 -25.88 4.40
N LEU A 14 2.99 -25.22 3.29
CA LEU A 14 3.91 -24.07 3.22
C LEU A 14 3.19 -22.72 3.20
N LYS A 15 1.89 -22.72 2.87
CA LYS A 15 1.12 -21.50 2.66
C LYS A 15 1.14 -20.57 3.88
N ASP A 16 0.90 -21.11 5.07
CA ASP A 16 0.85 -20.33 6.30
C ASP A 16 2.22 -19.74 6.68
N GLU A 17 3.31 -20.48 6.45
CA GLU A 17 4.66 -19.99 6.72
C GLU A 17 5.02 -18.84 5.76
N ILE A 18 4.74 -19.02 4.47
CA ILE A 18 4.98 -18.00 3.45
C ILE A 18 4.15 -16.74 3.74
N GLU A 19 2.88 -16.88 4.12
CA GLU A 19 2.05 -15.73 4.51
C GLU A 19 2.58 -15.00 5.75
N LYS A 20 3.12 -15.73 6.74
CA LYS A 20 3.77 -15.11 7.91
C LYS A 20 5.04 -14.35 7.51
N ARG A 21 5.86 -14.91 6.60
CA ARG A 21 7.05 -14.22 6.06
C ARG A 21 6.69 -12.96 5.29
N PHE A 22 5.65 -12.99 4.46
CA PHE A 22 5.14 -11.78 3.80
C PHE A 22 4.67 -10.73 4.79
N CYS A 23 3.88 -11.12 5.78
CA CYS A 23 3.42 -10.22 6.82
C CYS A 23 4.59 -9.62 7.63
N TYR A 24 5.63 -10.41 7.91
CA TYR A 24 6.84 -9.92 8.56
C TYR A 24 7.58 -8.87 7.72
N ILE A 25 7.74 -9.09 6.41
CA ILE A 25 8.32 -8.08 5.52
C ILE A 25 7.47 -6.81 5.51
N ASN A 26 6.15 -6.96 5.40
CA ASN A 26 5.23 -5.82 5.46
C ASN A 26 5.38 -5.07 6.78
N ASN A 27 5.56 -5.77 7.91
CA ASN A 27 5.76 -5.13 9.21
C ASN A 27 7.05 -4.32 9.28
N LEU A 28 8.16 -4.83 8.74
CA LEU A 28 9.42 -4.09 8.64
C LEU A 28 9.28 -2.85 7.76
N ARG A 29 8.63 -2.99 6.61
CA ARG A 29 8.44 -1.88 5.66
C ARG A 29 7.44 -0.85 6.16
N ALA A 30 6.37 -1.30 6.84
CA ALA A 30 5.35 -0.43 7.40
C ALA A 30 5.95 0.60 8.36
N LYS A 31 6.96 0.20 9.16
CA LYS A 31 7.66 1.12 10.06
C LYS A 31 8.23 2.33 9.31
N TYR A 32 9.03 2.07 8.28
CA TYR A 32 9.67 3.13 7.51
C TYR A 32 8.65 3.90 6.67
N PHE A 33 7.64 3.20 6.16
CA PHE A 33 6.56 3.80 5.40
C PHE A 33 5.76 4.80 6.23
N THR A 34 5.36 4.46 7.46
CA THR A 34 4.59 5.37 8.31
C THR A 34 5.42 6.55 8.81
N ILE A 35 6.71 6.36 9.07
CA ILE A 35 7.64 7.48 9.35
C ILE A 35 7.73 8.41 8.14
N GLY A 36 7.88 7.85 6.94
CA GLY A 36 7.88 8.59 5.68
C GLY A 36 6.57 9.36 5.47
N LEU A 37 5.43 8.75 5.80
CA LEU A 37 4.13 9.41 5.75
C LEU A 37 4.03 10.60 6.71
N VAL A 38 4.55 10.48 7.95
CA VAL A 38 4.62 11.61 8.88
C VAL A 38 5.42 12.75 8.27
N ILE A 39 6.63 12.48 7.78
CA ILE A 39 7.49 13.50 7.16
C ILE A 39 6.80 14.14 5.95
N TYR A 40 6.25 13.33 5.06
CA TYR A 40 5.52 13.80 3.89
C TYR A 40 4.33 14.68 4.28
N SER A 41 3.52 14.22 5.25
CA SER A 41 2.34 14.95 5.73
C SER A 41 2.71 16.31 6.34
N LEU A 42 3.83 16.40 7.07
CA LEU A 42 4.33 17.68 7.59
C LEU A 42 4.78 18.62 6.48
N ILE A 43 5.48 18.11 5.46
CA ILE A 43 5.93 18.91 4.31
C ILE A 43 4.74 19.47 3.55
N ILE A 44 3.74 18.64 3.21
CA ILE A 44 2.58 19.12 2.45
C ILE A 44 1.73 20.11 3.26
N SER A 45 1.52 19.88 4.56
CA SER A 45 0.76 20.81 5.39
C SER A 45 1.47 22.14 5.54
N SER A 46 2.79 22.10 5.67
CA SER A 46 3.60 23.32 5.72
C SER A 46 3.53 24.07 4.39
N TYR A 47 3.57 23.35 3.27
CA TYR A 47 3.36 23.95 1.95
C TYR A 47 1.98 24.58 1.81
N ASP A 48 0.94 23.90 2.27
CA ASP A 48 -0.43 24.39 2.20
C ASP A 48 -0.59 25.70 2.99
N VAL A 49 -0.05 25.75 4.22
CA VAL A 49 -0.10 26.94 5.08
C VAL A 49 0.80 28.08 4.56
N LEU A 50 2.01 27.79 4.08
CA LEU A 50 2.94 28.85 3.68
C LEU A 50 2.64 29.42 2.29
N PHE A 51 2.09 28.61 1.38
CA PHE A 51 1.93 28.98 -0.03
C PHE A 51 0.47 28.88 -0.50
N ASN A 52 -0.16 27.71 -0.39
CA ASN A 52 -1.49 27.52 -1.00
C ASN A 52 -2.59 28.39 -0.40
N GLN A 53 -2.51 28.75 0.90
CA GLN A 53 -3.51 29.62 1.53
C GLN A 53 -3.73 30.96 0.79
N HIS A 54 -2.74 31.42 0.03
CA HIS A 54 -2.80 32.67 -0.75
C HIS A 54 -3.27 32.47 -2.19
N LEU A 55 -3.34 31.22 -2.67
CA LEU A 55 -3.59 30.87 -4.08
C LEU A 55 -4.97 30.25 -4.30
N VAL A 56 -5.52 29.54 -3.33
CA VAL A 56 -6.84 28.88 -3.42
C VAL A 56 -7.90 29.62 -2.62
N THR A 57 -9.17 29.35 -2.95
CA THR A 57 -10.30 29.86 -2.17
C THR A 57 -10.22 29.35 -0.72
N HIS A 58 -10.69 30.17 0.21
CA HIS A 58 -10.61 29.87 1.64
C HIS A 58 -11.28 28.52 2.01
N GLU A 59 -12.40 28.18 1.37
CA GLU A 59 -13.11 26.92 1.60
C GLU A 59 -12.29 25.70 1.13
N THR A 60 -11.72 25.76 -0.07
CA THR A 60 -10.87 24.68 -0.61
C THR A 60 -9.61 24.50 0.24
N PHE A 61 -8.97 25.60 0.66
CA PHE A 61 -7.84 25.56 1.58
C PHE A 61 -8.19 24.85 2.90
N LEU A 62 -9.31 25.23 3.53
CA LEU A 62 -9.73 24.62 4.80
C LEU A 62 -9.97 23.11 4.66
N ILE A 63 -10.55 22.66 3.54
CA ILE A 63 -10.81 21.24 3.31
C ILE A 63 -9.49 20.49 3.10
N GLN A 64 -8.58 21.03 2.28
CA GLN A 64 -7.26 20.45 2.04
C GLN A 64 -6.45 20.36 3.35
N PHE A 65 -6.43 21.41 4.15
CA PHE A 65 -5.72 21.43 5.43
C PHE A 65 -6.29 20.43 6.43
N LYS A 66 -7.62 20.31 6.55
CA LYS A 66 -8.26 19.29 7.40
C LYS A 66 -7.88 17.88 6.98
N LEU A 67 -7.83 17.63 5.67
CA LEU A 67 -7.43 16.35 5.12
C LEU A 67 -5.98 16.01 5.47
N ASP A 68 -5.08 16.99 5.43
CA ASP A 68 -3.68 16.78 5.78
C ASP A 68 -3.49 16.54 7.28
N VAL A 69 -4.19 17.30 8.14
CA VAL A 69 -4.19 17.08 9.59
C VAL A 69 -4.67 15.66 9.92
N PHE A 70 -5.71 15.18 9.21
CA PHE A 70 -6.15 13.79 9.36
C PHE A 70 -5.03 12.79 9.02
N LEU A 71 -4.28 13.00 7.92
CA LEU A 71 -3.14 12.14 7.58
C LEU A 71 -2.02 12.21 8.62
N ILE A 72 -1.71 13.39 9.15
CA ILE A 72 -0.69 13.55 10.21
C ILE A 72 -1.09 12.71 11.42
N VAL A 73 -2.29 12.93 11.95
CA VAL A 73 -2.80 12.22 13.14
C VAL A 73 -2.78 10.71 12.91
N PHE A 74 -3.29 10.28 11.75
CA PHE A 74 -3.29 8.88 11.37
C PHE A 74 -1.87 8.30 11.31
N SER A 75 -0.97 8.97 10.61
CA SER A 75 0.42 8.51 10.41
C SER A 75 1.19 8.44 11.73
N VAL A 76 0.94 9.37 12.66
CA VAL A 76 1.52 9.34 14.01
C VAL A 76 1.01 8.15 14.81
N ILE A 77 -0.32 7.93 14.84
CA ILE A 77 -0.93 6.79 15.55
C ILE A 77 -0.35 5.47 15.04
N PHE A 78 -0.30 5.27 13.72
CA PHE A 78 0.21 4.02 13.15
C PHE A 78 1.73 3.88 13.28
N THR A 79 2.48 4.98 13.26
CA THR A 79 3.93 4.95 13.54
C THR A 79 4.20 4.48 14.96
N LEU A 80 3.52 5.06 15.96
CA LEU A 80 3.64 4.63 17.35
C LEU A 80 3.20 3.18 17.50
N TYR A 81 2.07 2.81 16.91
CA TYR A 81 1.57 1.44 16.95
C TYR A 81 2.59 0.43 16.40
N ILE A 82 3.14 0.66 15.21
CA ILE A 82 4.12 -0.23 14.59
C ILE A 82 5.41 -0.26 15.40
N TYR A 83 5.86 0.89 15.91
CA TYR A 83 7.06 0.97 16.72
C TYR A 83 6.97 0.08 17.96
N PHE A 84 5.85 0.16 18.71
CA PHE A 84 5.65 -0.65 19.92
C PHE A 84 5.30 -2.12 19.64
N ASN A 85 4.69 -2.42 18.49
CA ASN A 85 4.28 -3.78 18.12
C ASN A 85 5.22 -4.44 17.09
N GLN A 86 6.46 -3.96 16.98
CA GLN A 86 7.39 -4.48 15.99
C GLN A 86 7.81 -5.92 16.29
N THR A 87 7.53 -6.84 15.37
CA THR A 87 7.94 -8.24 15.51
C THR A 87 9.41 -8.43 15.11
N LYS A 88 10.16 -9.16 15.94
CA LYS A 88 11.56 -9.53 15.67
C LYS A 88 11.71 -10.75 14.74
N SER A 89 10.66 -11.55 14.59
CA SER A 89 10.67 -12.78 13.79
C SER A 89 9.29 -13.08 13.18
N ALA A 90 9.27 -13.73 12.02
CA ALA A 90 8.06 -14.19 11.35
C ALA A 90 7.23 -15.17 12.20
N LYS A 91 7.87 -15.90 13.12
CA LYS A 91 7.17 -16.82 14.05
C LYS A 91 6.21 -16.08 15.00
N ASN A 92 6.50 -14.82 15.31
CA ASN A 92 5.73 -14.00 16.24
C ASN A 92 4.59 -13.22 15.56
N ILE A 93 4.42 -13.36 14.25
CA ILE A 93 3.35 -12.72 13.51
C ILE A 93 2.00 -13.30 13.91
N ARG A 94 1.14 -12.42 14.39
CA ARG A 94 -0.28 -12.68 14.70
C ARG A 94 -1.21 -12.12 13.63
N GLY A 95 -2.45 -12.60 13.60
CA GLY A 95 -3.46 -12.19 12.60
C GLY A 95 -3.70 -10.69 12.54
N TYR A 96 -3.70 -9.98 13.67
CA TYR A 96 -3.95 -8.53 13.69
C TYR A 96 -2.91 -7.72 12.90
N HIS A 97 -1.66 -8.16 12.81
CA HIS A 97 -0.63 -7.46 12.01
C HIS A 97 -1.05 -7.40 10.54
N LYS A 98 -1.62 -8.50 10.02
CA LYS A 98 -2.13 -8.57 8.64
C LYS A 98 -3.24 -7.53 8.43
N SER A 99 -4.14 -7.38 9.40
CA SER A 99 -5.24 -6.41 9.33
C SER A 99 -4.74 -4.98 9.41
N ILE A 100 -3.75 -4.71 10.25
CA ILE A 100 -3.21 -3.36 10.45
C ILE A 100 -2.46 -2.87 9.22
N HIS A 101 -1.64 -3.70 8.60
CA HIS A 101 -0.99 -3.33 7.33
C HIS A 101 -2.02 -3.07 6.22
N PHE A 102 -3.10 -3.85 6.18
CA PHE A 102 -4.21 -3.62 5.27
C PHE A 102 -4.89 -2.27 5.51
N ILE A 103 -5.19 -1.93 6.77
CA ILE A 103 -5.82 -0.67 7.17
C ILE A 103 -4.94 0.53 6.83
N ILE A 104 -3.65 0.47 7.16
CA ILE A 104 -2.69 1.55 6.84
C ILE A 104 -2.69 1.80 5.33
N SER A 105 -2.47 0.74 4.55
CA SER A 105 -2.44 0.83 3.10
C SER A 105 -3.76 1.36 2.53
N LEU A 106 -4.90 0.89 3.03
CA LEU A 106 -6.21 1.33 2.55
C LEU A 106 -6.45 2.81 2.83
N ILE A 107 -6.20 3.26 4.06
CA ILE A 107 -6.44 4.65 4.44
C ILE A 107 -5.50 5.59 3.71
N THR A 108 -4.24 5.21 3.51
CA THR A 108 -3.34 6.01 2.67
C THR A 108 -3.84 6.10 1.22
N LEU A 109 -4.32 5.01 0.61
CA LEU A 109 -4.92 5.07 -0.74
C LEU A 109 -6.14 6.00 -0.78
N CYS A 110 -7.05 5.89 0.18
CA CYS A 110 -8.23 6.74 0.26
C CYS A 110 -7.86 8.21 0.46
N TRP A 111 -6.83 8.49 1.25
CA TRP A 111 -6.33 9.85 1.45
C TRP A 111 -5.77 10.44 0.15
N PHE A 112 -4.96 9.69 -0.59
CA PHE A 112 -4.44 10.14 -1.89
C PHE A 112 -5.56 10.31 -2.92
N ALA A 113 -6.56 9.45 -2.92
CA ALA A 113 -7.76 9.62 -3.75
C ALA A 113 -8.50 10.92 -3.41
N ALA A 114 -8.66 11.24 -2.12
CA ALA A 114 -9.29 12.47 -1.69
C ALA A 114 -8.48 13.72 -2.06
N LYS A 115 -7.15 13.72 -1.85
CA LYS A 115 -6.26 14.81 -2.30
C LYS A 115 -6.31 15.00 -3.81
N ALA A 116 -6.37 13.90 -4.57
CA ALA A 116 -6.49 13.96 -6.02
C ALA A 116 -7.79 14.69 -6.42
N CYS A 117 -8.95 14.33 -5.85
CA CYS A 117 -10.21 15.03 -6.16
C CYS A 117 -10.18 16.53 -5.79
N LEU A 118 -9.50 16.88 -4.69
CA LEU A 118 -9.43 18.24 -4.15
C LEU A 118 -8.38 19.15 -4.81
N SER A 119 -7.51 18.57 -5.62
CA SER A 119 -6.41 19.29 -6.24
C SER A 119 -6.96 20.24 -7.32
N SER A 120 -6.52 21.50 -7.27
CA SER A 120 -6.85 22.54 -8.24
C SER A 120 -5.89 22.55 -9.44
N PHE A 121 -4.90 21.67 -9.47
CA PHE A 121 -3.96 21.54 -10.57
C PHE A 121 -4.66 20.98 -11.82
N ASN A 122 -4.13 21.29 -13.01
CA ASN A 122 -4.58 20.73 -14.29
C ASN A 122 -4.89 19.23 -14.16
N ASN A 123 -5.96 18.77 -14.83
CA ASN A 123 -6.47 17.38 -14.76
C ASN A 123 -5.37 16.31 -14.88
N GLU A 124 -4.28 16.60 -15.59
CA GLU A 124 -3.10 15.72 -15.72
C GLU A 124 -2.32 15.47 -14.42
N ILE A 125 -2.12 16.49 -13.56
CA ILE A 125 -1.30 16.41 -12.33
C ILE A 125 -2.03 15.61 -11.25
N ILE A 126 -3.36 15.71 -11.23
CA ILE A 126 -4.24 15.03 -10.28
C ILE A 126 -4.12 13.52 -10.40
N ILE A 127 -4.12 13.05 -11.63
CA ILE A 127 -3.98 11.63 -11.93
C ILE A 127 -2.60 11.18 -11.44
N GLN A 128 -1.51 11.92 -11.75
CA GLN A 128 -0.15 11.58 -11.31
C GLN A 128 0.01 11.35 -9.80
N VAL A 129 -0.63 12.15 -8.94
CA VAL A 129 -0.53 11.99 -7.48
C VAL A 129 -1.16 10.67 -7.00
N TYR A 130 -2.35 10.33 -7.51
CA TYR A 130 -2.99 9.04 -7.19
C TYR A 130 -2.20 7.87 -7.78
N LEU A 131 -1.62 8.03 -8.97
CA LEU A 131 -0.79 7.02 -9.63
C LEU A 131 0.45 6.66 -8.82
N ILE A 132 1.17 7.68 -8.33
CA ILE A 132 2.34 7.48 -7.48
C ILE A 132 1.95 6.75 -6.20
N ALA A 133 0.81 7.11 -5.59
CA ALA A 133 0.34 6.46 -4.37
C ALA A 133 0.00 4.98 -4.56
N VAL A 134 -0.73 4.65 -5.63
CA VAL A 134 -1.09 3.26 -5.97
C VAL A 134 0.17 2.44 -6.24
N LEU A 135 1.13 2.95 -7.00
CA LEU A 135 2.40 2.27 -7.28
C LEU A 135 3.26 2.09 -6.02
N LEU A 136 3.33 3.12 -5.18
CA LEU A 136 4.13 3.11 -3.97
C LEU A 136 3.56 2.09 -2.96
N ILE A 137 2.24 2.04 -2.78
CA ILE A 137 1.62 1.04 -1.92
C ILE A 137 1.80 -0.38 -2.47
N SER A 138 1.72 -0.54 -3.80
CA SER A 138 1.94 -1.80 -4.49
C SER A 138 3.39 -2.32 -4.37
N SER A 139 4.36 -1.43 -4.22
CA SER A 139 5.78 -1.80 -4.05
C SER A 139 6.15 -2.03 -2.58
N VAL A 140 5.57 -1.26 -1.66
CA VAL A 140 5.82 -1.38 -0.21
C VAL A 140 5.19 -2.64 0.36
N PHE A 141 3.91 -2.91 0.08
CA PHE A 141 3.16 -3.98 0.72
C PHE A 141 2.89 -5.18 -0.18
N TYR A 142 3.18 -6.37 0.34
CA TYR A 142 2.84 -7.63 -0.28
C TYR A 142 1.50 -8.15 0.25
N PHE A 143 0.45 -7.97 -0.54
CA PHE A 143 -0.87 -8.53 -0.26
C PHE A 143 -1.20 -9.73 -1.15
N SER A 144 -2.10 -10.58 -0.68
CA SER A 144 -2.72 -11.60 -1.53
C SER A 144 -3.59 -10.92 -2.60
N PHE A 145 -3.84 -11.64 -3.70
CA PHE A 145 -4.61 -11.15 -4.85
C PHE A 145 -5.94 -10.50 -4.42
N TYR A 146 -6.75 -11.21 -3.64
CA TYR A 146 -8.05 -10.71 -3.20
C TYR A 146 -7.97 -9.46 -2.32
N LYS A 147 -6.99 -9.40 -1.41
CA LYS A 147 -6.82 -8.23 -0.54
C LYS A 147 -6.40 -6.99 -1.34
N TYR A 148 -5.52 -7.17 -2.31
CA TYR A 148 -5.08 -6.08 -3.15
C TYR A 148 -6.21 -5.55 -4.05
N ILE A 149 -6.98 -6.43 -4.71
CA ILE A 149 -8.16 -6.03 -5.49
C ILE A 149 -9.18 -5.32 -4.63
N LEU A 150 -9.44 -5.83 -3.41
CA LEU A 150 -10.36 -5.20 -2.48
C LEU A 150 -9.92 -3.77 -2.13
N GLN A 151 -8.64 -3.54 -1.86
CA GLN A 151 -8.10 -2.20 -1.58
C GLN A 151 -8.29 -1.24 -2.74
N LEU A 152 -7.99 -1.69 -3.95
CA LEU A 152 -8.16 -0.89 -5.16
C LEU A 152 -9.63 -0.54 -5.39
N PHE A 153 -10.50 -1.54 -5.32
CA PHE A 153 -11.94 -1.36 -5.49
C PHE A 153 -12.49 -0.32 -4.51
N ILE A 154 -12.17 -0.45 -3.21
CA ILE A 154 -12.60 0.51 -2.19
C ILE A 154 -12.04 1.91 -2.49
N SER A 155 -10.77 2.03 -2.88
CA SER A 155 -10.16 3.33 -3.17
C SER A 155 -10.78 4.04 -4.38
N ILE A 156 -11.16 3.29 -5.43
CA ILE A 156 -11.83 3.83 -6.63
C ILE A 156 -13.25 4.26 -6.27
N VAL A 157 -14.00 3.43 -5.55
CA VAL A 157 -15.35 3.81 -5.09
C VAL A 157 -15.29 5.08 -4.24
N PHE A 158 -14.30 5.17 -3.35
CA PHE A 158 -14.08 6.35 -2.53
C PHE A 158 -13.73 7.60 -3.36
N PHE A 159 -12.87 7.47 -4.38
CA PHE A 159 -12.57 8.53 -5.34
C PHE A 159 -13.83 9.05 -6.04
N ILE A 160 -14.67 8.14 -6.57
CA ILE A 160 -15.91 8.49 -7.28
C ILE A 160 -16.87 9.24 -6.36
N ILE A 161 -17.08 8.74 -5.13
CA ILE A 161 -17.98 9.39 -4.16
C ILE A 161 -17.51 10.81 -3.84
N ILE A 162 -16.20 11.00 -3.61
CA ILE A 162 -15.64 12.31 -3.33
C ILE A 162 -15.73 13.24 -4.54
N ALA A 163 -15.42 12.74 -5.74
CA ALA A 163 -15.49 13.54 -6.96
C ALA A 163 -16.93 14.06 -7.21
N LEU A 164 -17.94 13.21 -6.98
CA LEU A 164 -19.35 13.62 -7.06
C LEU A 164 -19.73 14.63 -5.98
N PHE A 165 -19.22 14.48 -4.75
CA PHE A 165 -19.45 15.42 -3.66
C PHE A 165 -18.90 16.82 -3.96
N PHE A 166 -17.79 16.90 -4.70
CA PHE A 166 -17.20 18.17 -5.18
C PHE A 166 -17.74 18.63 -6.53
N GLU A 167 -18.88 18.08 -6.97
CA GLU A 167 -19.59 18.48 -8.20
C GLU A 167 -18.73 18.45 -9.47
N ARG A 168 -17.72 17.56 -9.53
CA ARG A 168 -16.95 17.36 -10.76
C ARG A 168 -17.85 16.84 -11.88
N GLU A 169 -17.59 17.30 -13.10
CA GLU A 169 -18.34 16.84 -14.26
C GLU A 169 -18.14 15.34 -14.47
N ILE A 170 -19.23 14.64 -14.82
CA ILE A 170 -19.23 13.18 -15.01
C ILE A 170 -18.27 12.79 -16.16
N SER A 171 -18.15 13.61 -17.20
CA SER A 171 -17.19 13.48 -18.30
C SER A 171 -15.75 13.40 -17.78
N GLU A 172 -15.34 14.36 -16.94
CA GLU A 172 -13.99 14.41 -16.35
C GLU A 172 -13.72 13.24 -15.41
N ILE A 173 -14.73 12.82 -14.64
CA ILE A 173 -14.64 11.63 -13.77
C ILE A 173 -14.41 10.39 -14.63
N PHE A 174 -15.12 10.25 -15.75
CA PHE A 174 -15.01 9.08 -16.63
C PHE A 174 -13.67 9.01 -17.35
N GLU A 175 -13.20 10.12 -17.90
CA GLU A 175 -11.86 10.20 -18.53
C GLU A 175 -10.75 9.87 -17.54
N SER A 176 -10.82 10.42 -16.33
CA SER A 176 -9.89 10.12 -15.24
C SER A 176 -9.96 8.65 -14.80
N ALA A 177 -11.17 8.07 -14.78
CA ALA A 177 -11.37 6.68 -14.38
C ALA A 177 -10.74 5.68 -15.37
N VAL A 178 -10.78 5.95 -16.68
CA VAL A 178 -10.16 5.09 -17.69
C VAL A 178 -8.63 5.04 -17.50
N LEU A 179 -8.00 6.20 -17.33
CA LEU A 179 -6.56 6.27 -17.10
C LEU A 179 -6.19 5.59 -15.76
N ASN A 180 -6.95 5.86 -14.70
CA ASN A 180 -6.79 5.21 -13.40
C ASN A 180 -6.89 3.69 -13.51
N MET A 181 -7.83 3.15 -14.29
CA MET A 181 -7.97 1.69 -14.50
C MET A 181 -6.74 1.07 -15.17
N ILE A 182 -6.17 1.73 -16.19
CA ILE A 182 -4.95 1.25 -16.87
C ILE A 182 -3.79 1.15 -15.88
N ILE A 183 -3.62 2.16 -15.01
CA ILE A 183 -2.50 2.15 -14.08
C ILE A 183 -2.77 1.25 -12.87
N VAL A 184 -4.00 1.14 -12.41
CA VAL A 184 -4.37 0.13 -11.43
C VAL A 184 -3.99 -1.27 -11.95
N ALA A 185 -4.20 -1.54 -13.24
CA ALA A 185 -3.74 -2.77 -13.88
C ALA A 185 -2.20 -2.87 -13.90
N PHE A 186 -1.47 -1.79 -14.21
CA PHE A 186 0.00 -1.80 -14.20
C PHE A 186 0.58 -2.01 -12.79
N ALA A 187 0.09 -1.29 -11.79
CA ALA A 187 0.47 -1.43 -10.40
C ALA A 187 0.13 -2.83 -9.86
N PHE A 188 -1.00 -3.39 -10.29
CA PHE A 188 -1.35 -4.78 -10.04
C PHE A 188 -0.29 -5.73 -10.60
N LEU A 189 0.11 -5.58 -11.86
CA LEU A 189 1.14 -6.41 -12.48
C LEU A 189 2.47 -6.33 -11.71
N VAL A 190 2.91 -5.13 -11.34
CA VAL A 190 4.13 -4.92 -10.55
C VAL A 190 4.02 -5.59 -9.18
N SER A 191 2.91 -5.40 -8.47
CA SER A 191 2.64 -6.08 -7.19
C SER A 191 2.69 -7.60 -7.33
N ARG A 192 2.12 -8.16 -8.40
CA ARG A 192 2.13 -9.60 -8.67
C ARG A 192 3.52 -10.12 -9.02
N MET A 193 4.28 -9.39 -9.82
CA MET A 193 5.65 -9.76 -10.14
C MET A 193 6.51 -9.84 -8.88
N PHE A 194 6.45 -8.84 -8.00
CA PHE A 194 7.21 -8.88 -6.76
C PHE A 194 6.73 -9.99 -5.80
N TYR A 195 5.42 -10.19 -5.70
CA TYR A 195 4.85 -11.26 -4.89
C TYR A 195 5.28 -12.64 -5.38
N HIS A 196 5.28 -12.87 -6.69
CA HIS A 196 5.72 -14.11 -7.32
C HIS A 196 7.21 -14.36 -7.08
N GLN A 197 8.06 -13.37 -7.36
CA GLN A 197 9.50 -13.46 -7.14
C GLN A 197 9.85 -13.78 -5.68
N LYS A 198 9.14 -13.16 -4.72
CA LYS A 198 9.36 -13.43 -3.30
C LYS A 198 8.85 -14.80 -2.87
N THR A 199 7.73 -15.25 -3.40
CA THR A 199 7.22 -16.60 -3.15
C THR A 199 8.22 -17.65 -3.65
N GLU A 200 8.74 -17.49 -4.88
CA GLU A 200 9.76 -18.38 -5.44
C GLU A 200 11.03 -18.44 -4.60
N TYR A 201 11.50 -17.27 -4.16
CA TYR A 201 12.65 -17.17 -3.25
C TYR A 201 12.41 -17.95 -1.95
N PHE A 202 11.24 -17.81 -1.32
CA PHE A 202 10.94 -18.53 -0.08
C PHE A 202 10.82 -20.04 -0.26
N MET A 203 10.24 -20.49 -1.37
CA MET A 203 10.14 -21.93 -1.66
C MET A 203 11.53 -22.55 -1.85
N LYS A 204 12.42 -21.87 -2.60
CA LYS A 204 13.81 -22.32 -2.77
C LYS A 204 14.58 -22.31 -1.46
N GLU A 205 14.42 -21.26 -0.64
CA GLU A 205 15.06 -21.16 0.67
C GLU A 205 14.63 -22.33 1.57
N TYR A 206 13.33 -22.65 1.59
CA TYR A 206 12.79 -23.78 2.33
C TYR A 206 13.34 -25.13 1.84
N GLU A 207 13.37 -25.35 0.53
CA GLU A 207 13.90 -26.59 -0.06
C GLU A 207 15.38 -26.77 0.28
N VAL A 208 16.18 -25.71 0.22
CA VAL A 208 17.59 -25.74 0.64
C VAL A 208 17.73 -26.07 2.13
N MET A 209 16.88 -25.52 3.00
CA MET A 209 16.90 -25.87 4.43
C MET A 209 16.54 -27.34 4.65
N ARG A 210 15.49 -27.84 4.00
CA ARG A 210 15.07 -29.24 4.09
C ARG A 210 16.18 -30.20 3.68
N LEU A 211 16.82 -29.95 2.54
CA LEU A 211 17.95 -30.77 2.06
C LEU A 211 19.16 -30.74 3.01
N LYS A 212 19.42 -29.60 3.66
CA LYS A 212 20.46 -29.50 4.70
C LYS A 212 20.13 -30.32 5.95
N GLU A 213 18.88 -30.26 6.40
CA GLU A 213 18.38 -31.06 7.54
C GLU A 213 18.46 -32.55 7.24
N GLU A 214 18.01 -32.98 6.06
CA GLU A 214 18.13 -34.37 5.59
C GLU A 214 19.60 -34.83 5.56
N LYS A 215 20.51 -34.02 5.02
CA LYS A 215 21.95 -34.33 5.00
C LYS A 215 22.53 -34.45 6.41
N ASN A 216 22.18 -33.56 7.33
CA ASN A 216 22.66 -33.60 8.71
C ASN A 216 22.13 -34.84 9.45
N PHE A 217 20.86 -35.18 9.22
CA PHE A 217 20.24 -36.39 9.76
C PHE A 217 20.93 -37.67 9.25
N ILE A 218 21.20 -37.77 7.95
CA ILE A 218 21.92 -38.91 7.35
C ILE A 218 23.34 -39.01 7.91
N ASN A 219 24.00 -37.88 8.15
CA ASN A 219 25.37 -37.84 8.67
C ASN A 219 25.47 -38.00 10.20
N GLY A 220 24.34 -38.17 10.91
CA GLY A 220 24.33 -38.34 12.37
C GLY A 220 24.73 -37.10 13.17
N ASN A 221 24.87 -35.94 12.53
CA ASN A 221 25.14 -34.68 13.20
C ASN A 221 23.82 -34.12 13.73
N LYS A 222 23.57 -34.31 15.04
CA LYS A 222 22.48 -33.63 15.76
C LYS A 222 22.83 -32.19 16.09
#